data_AF-A0A349ELH6-F1
#
_entry.id   AF-A0A349ELH6-F1
#
_cell.length_a   1.000
_cell.length_b   1.000
_cell.length_c   1.000
_cell.angle_alpha   90.00
_cell.angle_beta   90.00
_cell.angle_gamma   90.00
#
_symmetry.space_group_name_H-M   'P 1'
#
loop_
_entity.id
_entity.type
_entity.pdbx_description
1 polymer ?
#
loop_
_entity_poly.entity_id
_entity_poly.type
_entity_poly.pdbx_seq_one_letter_code
_entity_poly.pdbx_strand_id
1 'polypeptide(L)'
;MRRKFLNLLLFSIAVAALLAALRLMNWAPTALQDGLLQRYSSVEEVKAKLNIRHVYAPAYYPQCFRWPPSLIIAQTRPYTAVVMEFMRKEGEEVCLVVTQTEAPRSSPRVKIAFAEVRESVRYSLKGRSALLETGLCDDGQVCSRISWEEEGYRILIIGRSAPAQLEKIAESVIPSQSKGSTK
;
A
#
# COMPACT_ATOMS: atom_id res chain seq x y z
N MET A 1 -5.80 -62.88 16.53
CA MET A 1 -6.01 -61.50 17.03
C MET A 1 -4.91 -60.52 16.63
N ARG A 2 -3.62 -60.90 16.66
CA ARG A 2 -2.45 -60.05 16.36
C ARG A 2 -2.52 -59.29 15.01
N ARG A 3 -3.04 -59.92 13.95
CA ARG A 3 -3.20 -59.30 12.61
C ARG A 3 -4.29 -58.22 12.55
N LYS A 4 -5.39 -58.38 13.31
CA LYS A 4 -6.44 -57.36 13.44
C LYS A 4 -5.93 -56.14 14.22
N PHE A 5 -5.11 -56.38 15.25
CA PHE A 5 -4.47 -55.33 16.04
C PHE A 5 -3.45 -54.54 15.20
N LEU A 6 -2.65 -55.23 14.37
CA LEU A 6 -1.69 -54.58 13.46
C LEU A 6 -2.38 -53.71 12.41
N ASN A 7 -3.49 -54.18 11.84
CA ASN A 7 -4.26 -53.41 10.87
C ASN A 7 -4.93 -52.18 11.49
N LEU A 8 -5.42 -52.29 12.73
CA LEU A 8 -5.93 -51.15 13.49
C LEU A 8 -4.84 -50.10 13.75
N LEU A 9 -3.64 -50.54 14.13
CA LEU A 9 -2.50 -49.66 14.39
C LEU A 9 -2.05 -48.93 13.13
N LEU A 10 -1.97 -49.62 11.99
CA LEU A 10 -1.66 -49.03 10.69
C LEU A 10 -2.71 -48.00 10.25
N PHE A 11 -3.99 -48.29 10.47
CA PHE A 11 -5.07 -47.36 10.19
C PHE A 11 -4.97 -46.09 11.04
N SER A 12 -4.71 -46.23 12.34
CA SER A 12 -4.52 -45.08 13.23
C SER A 12 -3.31 -44.22 12.84
N ILE A 13 -2.20 -44.84 12.42
CA ILE A 13 -1.03 -44.10 11.93
C ILE A 13 -1.36 -43.35 10.64
N ALA A 14 -2.06 -43.99 9.69
CA ALA A 14 -2.46 -43.33 8.44
C ALA A 14 -3.37 -42.13 8.70
N VAL A 15 -4.32 -42.25 9.63
CA VAL A 15 -5.21 -41.15 10.04
C VAL A 15 -4.41 -40.04 10.72
N ALA A 16 -3.48 -40.37 11.62
CA ALA A 16 -2.63 -39.37 12.29
C ALA A 16 -1.73 -38.62 11.30
N ALA A 17 -1.13 -39.33 10.33
CA ALA A 17 -0.33 -38.73 9.27
C ALA A 17 -1.17 -37.79 8.38
N LEU A 18 -2.39 -38.21 8.03
CA LEU A 18 -3.32 -37.38 7.27
C LEU A 18 -3.72 -36.11 8.05
N LEU A 19 -4.03 -36.23 9.34
CA LEU A 19 -4.34 -35.09 10.20
C LEU A 19 -3.15 -34.14 10.37
N ALA A 20 -1.93 -34.66 10.46
CA ALA A 20 -0.71 -33.86 10.50
C ALA A 20 -0.50 -33.08 9.19
N ALA A 21 -0.68 -33.74 8.04
CA ALA A 21 -0.59 -33.10 6.72
C ALA A 21 -1.68 -32.02 6.54
N LEU A 22 -2.91 -32.30 6.93
CA LEU A 22 -4.01 -31.33 6.94
C LEU A 22 -3.70 -30.13 7.84
N ARG A 23 -3.14 -30.36 9.03
CA ARG A 23 -2.75 -29.27 9.95
C ARG A 23 -1.64 -28.39 9.37
N LEU A 24 -0.65 -28.99 8.71
CA LEU A 24 0.41 -28.27 7.98
C LEU A 24 -0.15 -27.43 6.83
N MET A 25 -1.04 -28.02 6.02
CA MET A 25 -1.70 -27.31 4.90
C MET A 25 -2.64 -26.21 5.38
N ASN A 26 -3.29 -26.36 6.54
CA ASN A 26 -4.18 -25.35 7.09
C ASN A 26 -3.42 -24.19 7.77
N TRP A 27 -2.20 -24.43 8.25
CA TRP A 27 -1.34 -23.38 8.83
C TRP A 27 -0.70 -22.47 7.77
N ALA A 28 -0.36 -23.01 6.59
CA ALA A 28 0.25 -22.26 5.49
C ALA A 28 -0.55 -21.02 5.03
N PRO A 29 -1.88 -21.09 4.78
CA PRO A 29 -2.65 -19.92 4.35
C PRO A 29 -2.79 -18.88 5.46
N THR A 30 -2.83 -19.26 6.73
CA THR A 30 -2.93 -18.30 7.85
C THR A 30 -1.62 -17.52 8.03
N ALA A 31 -0.47 -18.17 7.89
CA ALA A 31 0.83 -17.48 7.88
C ALA A 31 1.00 -16.55 6.66
N LEU A 32 0.27 -16.80 5.57
CA LEU A 32 0.23 -15.95 4.38
C LEU A 32 -0.81 -14.82 4.46
N GLN A 33 -1.80 -14.91 5.35
CA GLN A 33 -2.85 -13.89 5.53
C GLN A 33 -2.42 -12.69 6.38
N ASP A 34 -1.44 -12.84 7.28
CA ASP A 34 -0.90 -11.77 8.14
C ASP A 34 -0.07 -10.70 7.38
N GLY A 35 -0.07 -10.73 6.04
CA GLY A 35 0.62 -9.77 5.17
C GLY A 35 -0.21 -9.26 3.99
N LEU A 36 -1.52 -9.51 3.98
CA LEU A 36 -2.40 -8.97 2.94
C LEU A 36 -2.72 -7.51 3.25
N LEU A 37 -2.74 -6.66 2.22
CA LEU A 37 -3.20 -5.27 2.31
C LEU A 37 -4.58 -5.21 2.97
N GLN A 38 -4.63 -4.79 4.23
CA GLN A 38 -5.86 -4.65 5.01
C GLN A 38 -6.46 -3.27 4.78
N ARG A 39 -7.79 -3.17 4.78
CA ARG A 39 -8.49 -1.88 4.67
C ARG A 39 -8.61 -1.21 6.03
N TYR A 40 -8.39 0.10 6.05
CA TYR A 40 -8.53 0.96 7.21
C TYR A 40 -9.47 2.12 6.90
N SER A 41 -10.11 2.65 7.94
CA SER A 41 -11.05 3.78 7.86
C SER A 41 -10.33 5.13 7.92
N SER A 42 -9.16 5.21 8.56
CA SER A 42 -8.39 6.45 8.69
C SER A 42 -6.88 6.19 8.79
N VAL A 43 -6.09 7.25 8.61
CA VAL A 43 -4.62 7.22 8.76
C VAL A 43 -4.24 6.95 10.22
N GLU A 44 -5.02 7.47 11.18
CA GLU A 44 -4.83 7.23 12.61
C GLU A 44 -5.05 5.75 12.95
N GLU A 45 -6.04 5.10 12.33
CA GLU A 45 -6.28 3.67 12.51
C GLU A 45 -5.12 2.83 11.98
N VAL A 46 -4.57 3.19 10.81
CA VAL A 46 -3.36 2.56 10.24
C VAL A 46 -2.23 2.61 11.26
N LYS A 47 -1.95 3.80 11.82
CA LYS A 47 -0.88 3.98 12.81
C LYS A 47 -1.11 3.17 14.08
N ALA A 48 -2.32 3.23 14.62
CA ALA A 48 -2.68 2.54 15.86
C ALA A 48 -2.59 1.01 15.73
N LYS A 49 -3.08 0.45 14.61
CA LYS A 49 -3.10 -1.00 14.41
C LYS A 49 -1.77 -1.57 13.94
N LEU A 50 -1.04 -0.85 13.10
CA LEU A 50 0.19 -1.34 12.47
C LEU A 50 1.47 -0.87 13.15
N ASN A 51 1.37 -0.01 14.18
CA ASN A 51 2.52 0.57 14.89
C ASN A 51 3.53 1.26 13.95
N ILE A 52 3.04 1.88 12.88
CA ILE A 52 3.85 2.64 11.92
C ILE A 52 4.08 4.04 12.50
N ARG A 53 5.37 4.43 12.64
CA ARG A 53 5.76 5.73 13.23
C ARG A 53 5.24 6.90 12.42
N HIS A 54 5.49 6.88 11.12
CA HIS A 54 5.15 7.96 10.19
C HIS A 54 4.33 7.41 9.03
N VAL A 55 3.10 7.91 8.89
CA VAL A 55 2.32 7.74 7.67
C VAL A 55 2.31 9.09 6.96
N TYR A 56 2.88 9.13 5.76
CA TYR A 56 2.99 10.33 4.95
C TYR A 56 1.69 10.56 4.19
N ALA A 57 1.06 11.71 4.43
CA ALA A 57 -0.17 12.11 3.75
C ALA A 57 -0.06 13.58 3.30
N PRO A 58 -0.66 13.94 2.15
CA PRO A 58 -0.77 15.35 1.76
C PRO A 58 -1.49 16.18 2.82
N ALA A 59 -1.10 17.44 3.01
CA ALA A 59 -1.87 18.41 3.81
C ALA A 59 -2.75 19.31 2.93
N TYR A 60 -2.44 19.40 1.63
CA TYR A 60 -3.17 20.17 0.64
C TYR A 60 -3.96 19.23 -0.28
N TYR A 61 -5.26 19.49 -0.40
CA TYR A 61 -6.17 18.74 -1.25
C TYR A 61 -6.85 19.68 -2.24
N PRO A 62 -6.52 19.58 -3.53
CA PRO A 62 -7.23 20.32 -4.57
C PRO A 62 -8.73 20.06 -4.54
N GLN A 63 -9.53 21.07 -4.87
CA GLN A 63 -11.00 21.00 -4.84
C GLN A 63 -11.61 19.97 -5.79
N CYS A 64 -10.83 19.44 -6.74
CA CYS A 64 -11.29 18.43 -7.69
C CYS A 64 -11.31 16.99 -7.13
N PHE A 65 -10.79 16.75 -5.91
CA PHE A 65 -10.80 15.44 -5.27
C PHE A 65 -11.82 15.36 -4.13
N ARG A 66 -12.36 14.17 -3.88
CA ARG A 66 -13.13 13.87 -2.66
C ARG A 66 -12.17 13.62 -1.51
N TRP A 67 -12.48 14.23 -0.38
CA TRP A 67 -11.84 14.00 0.91
C TRP A 67 -12.89 13.51 1.90
N PRO A 68 -12.60 12.51 2.76
CA PRO A 68 -11.34 11.76 2.95
C PRO A 68 -10.98 10.81 1.77
N PRO A 69 -9.82 10.12 1.78
CA PRO A 69 -9.51 9.09 0.78
C PRO A 69 -10.62 8.03 0.75
N SER A 70 -11.00 7.57 -0.44
CA SER A 70 -12.04 6.53 -0.62
C SER A 70 -11.57 5.14 -0.16
N LEU A 71 -10.25 4.92 -0.20
CA LEU A 71 -9.63 3.68 0.22
C LEU A 71 -8.31 4.00 0.93
N ILE A 72 -8.12 3.40 2.09
CA ILE A 72 -6.82 3.31 2.76
C ILE A 72 -6.55 1.83 2.96
N ILE A 73 -5.47 1.33 2.37
CA ILE A 73 -5.01 -0.04 2.61
C ILE A 73 -3.57 -0.03 3.05
N ALA A 74 -3.23 -0.92 3.98
CA ALA A 74 -1.87 -1.01 4.50
C ALA A 74 -1.48 -2.42 4.94
N GLN A 75 -0.18 -2.64 5.05
CA GLN A 75 0.44 -3.88 5.52
C GLN A 75 1.76 -3.56 6.24
N THR A 76 2.21 -4.46 7.12
CA THR A 76 3.55 -4.42 7.74
C THR A 76 4.40 -5.63 7.39
N ARG A 77 3.81 -6.66 6.80
CA ARG A 77 4.51 -7.88 6.35
C ARG A 77 4.14 -8.16 4.89
N PRO A 78 5.09 -8.63 4.06
CA PRO A 78 6.51 -8.83 4.36
C PRO A 78 7.33 -7.54 4.44
N TYR A 79 6.71 -6.38 4.18
CA TYR A 79 7.30 -5.04 4.31
C TYR A 79 6.20 -4.04 4.60
N THR A 80 6.58 -2.86 5.09
CA THR A 80 5.60 -1.78 5.36
C THR A 80 5.16 -1.11 4.07
N ALA A 81 3.85 -1.08 3.82
CA ALA A 81 3.26 -0.32 2.74
C ALA A 81 1.91 0.29 3.13
N VAL A 82 1.66 1.49 2.65
CA VAL A 82 0.38 2.21 2.78
C VAL A 82 -0.01 2.74 1.41
N VAL A 83 -1.27 2.56 1.03
CA VAL A 83 -1.85 3.08 -0.20
C VAL A 83 -3.11 3.85 0.16
N MET A 84 -3.22 5.08 -0.33
CA MET A 84 -4.39 5.92 -0.20
C MET A 84 -4.90 6.27 -1.60
N GLU A 85 -6.17 5.97 -1.87
CA GLU A 85 -6.83 6.31 -3.12
C GLU A 85 -7.82 7.46 -2.91
N PHE A 86 -7.84 8.38 -3.88
CA PHE A 86 -8.73 9.54 -3.89
C PHE A 86 -9.55 9.56 -5.16
N MET A 87 -10.86 9.69 -5.00
CA MET A 87 -11.81 9.82 -6.11
C MET A 87 -11.92 11.26 -6.59
N ARG A 88 -12.33 11.43 -7.85
CA ARG A 88 -12.80 12.72 -8.38
C ARG A 88 -14.02 13.21 -7.61
N LYS A 89 -14.16 14.54 -7.43
CA LYS A 89 -15.33 15.15 -6.79
C LYS A 89 -16.63 14.75 -7.50
N GLU A 90 -16.64 14.83 -8.82
CA GLU A 90 -17.74 14.43 -9.69
C GLU A 90 -17.34 13.14 -10.42
N GLY A 91 -17.96 12.00 -10.08
CA GLY A 91 -17.64 10.68 -10.65
C GLY A 91 -17.06 9.65 -9.67
N GLU A 92 -16.89 8.42 -10.14
CA GLU A 92 -16.41 7.29 -9.32
C GLU A 92 -14.93 6.95 -9.59
N GLU A 93 -14.27 7.72 -10.43
CA GLU A 93 -12.91 7.45 -10.89
C GLU A 93 -11.85 7.84 -9.87
N VAL A 94 -10.90 6.95 -9.64
CA VAL A 94 -9.70 7.23 -8.85
C VAL A 94 -8.77 8.13 -9.66
N CYS A 95 -8.52 9.33 -9.13
CA CYS A 95 -7.75 10.36 -9.83
C CYS A 95 -6.41 10.69 -9.15
N LEU A 96 -6.21 10.23 -7.91
CA LEU A 96 -4.95 10.40 -7.19
C LEU A 96 -4.73 9.17 -6.32
N VAL A 97 -3.50 8.65 -6.34
CA VAL A 97 -3.05 7.60 -5.43
C VAL A 97 -1.75 8.03 -4.79
N VAL A 98 -1.69 7.93 -3.46
CA VAL A 98 -0.49 8.17 -2.66
C VAL A 98 -0.05 6.83 -2.09
N THR A 99 1.19 6.45 -2.35
CA THR A 99 1.79 5.25 -1.78
C THR A 99 3.01 5.60 -0.95
N GLN A 100 3.15 4.90 0.16
CA GLN A 100 4.33 4.86 0.99
C GLN A 100 4.77 3.40 1.05
N THR A 101 6.03 3.11 0.77
CA THR A 101 6.54 1.73 0.78
C THR A 101 7.96 1.73 1.33
N GLU A 102 8.28 0.75 2.16
CA GLU A 102 9.63 0.57 2.69
C GLU A 102 10.67 0.44 1.57
N ALA A 103 11.67 1.31 1.54
CA ALA A 103 12.75 1.26 0.56
C ALA A 103 13.70 0.07 0.87
N PRO A 104 14.27 -0.60 -0.14
CA PRO A 104 14.24 -0.30 -1.57
C PRO A 104 13.10 -1.01 -2.34
N ARG A 105 12.03 -1.45 -1.66
CA ARG A 105 10.96 -2.22 -2.33
C ARG A 105 10.22 -1.36 -3.35
N SER A 106 9.70 -2.03 -4.38
CA SER A 106 8.80 -1.40 -5.35
C SER A 106 7.46 -1.11 -4.70
N SER A 107 6.86 0.04 -5.04
CA SER A 107 5.49 0.35 -4.65
C SER A 107 4.52 -0.76 -5.10
N PRO A 108 3.45 -1.03 -4.33
CA PRO A 108 2.42 -1.98 -4.73
C PRO A 108 1.75 -1.54 -6.04
N ARG A 109 1.14 -2.49 -6.76
CA ARG A 109 0.31 -2.14 -7.92
C ARG A 109 -0.89 -1.32 -7.45
N VAL A 110 -1.14 -0.22 -8.14
CA VAL A 110 -2.23 0.73 -7.86
C VAL A 110 -3.13 0.88 -9.08
N LYS A 111 -4.33 1.43 -8.88
CA LYS A 111 -5.35 1.56 -9.95
C LYS A 111 -4.96 2.52 -11.08
N ILE A 112 -4.06 3.46 -10.84
CA ILE A 112 -3.56 4.36 -11.88
C ILE A 112 -2.23 3.81 -12.36
N ALA A 113 -2.17 3.35 -13.61
CA ALA A 113 -0.95 2.81 -14.22
C ALA A 113 -0.52 3.67 -15.40
N PHE A 114 0.79 3.93 -15.51
CA PHE A 114 1.36 4.52 -16.71
C PHE A 114 1.34 3.48 -17.85
N ALA A 115 0.78 3.87 -18.99
CA ALA A 115 1.00 3.17 -20.24
C ALA A 115 2.34 3.57 -20.87
N GLU A 116 2.66 4.87 -20.82
CA GLU A 116 3.84 5.44 -21.46
C GLU A 116 4.36 6.62 -20.62
N VAL A 117 5.66 6.62 -20.30
CA VAL A 117 6.35 7.80 -19.74
C VAL A 117 6.93 8.59 -20.91
N ARG A 118 6.54 9.87 -21.03
CA ARG A 118 6.99 10.76 -22.11
C ARG A 118 8.11 11.69 -21.65
N GLU A 119 8.05 12.13 -20.41
CA GLU A 119 9.03 13.03 -19.82
C GLU A 119 9.41 12.52 -18.43
N SER A 120 10.69 12.68 -18.09
CA SER A 120 11.24 12.35 -16.78
C SER A 120 12.28 13.39 -16.41
N VAL A 121 12.07 14.05 -15.27
CA VAL A 121 12.94 15.13 -14.80
C VAL A 121 13.22 14.97 -13.31
N ARG A 122 14.47 15.25 -12.91
CA ARG A 122 14.80 15.40 -11.50
C ARG A 122 14.28 16.73 -11.00
N TYR A 123 13.48 16.68 -9.95
CA TYR A 123 12.79 17.83 -9.36
C TYR A 123 13.26 18.04 -7.92
N SER A 124 13.52 19.29 -7.53
CA SER A 124 13.85 19.62 -6.14
C SER A 124 12.57 19.91 -5.35
N LEU A 125 12.10 18.92 -4.59
CA LEU A 125 10.88 19.01 -3.78
C LEU A 125 11.19 19.53 -2.38
N LYS A 126 11.20 20.86 -2.19
CA LYS A 126 11.57 21.50 -0.92
C LYS A 126 12.93 20.99 -0.38
N GLY A 127 13.93 20.91 -1.25
CA GLY A 127 15.27 20.39 -0.91
C GLY A 127 15.41 18.87 -0.99
N ARG A 128 14.32 18.12 -1.19
CA ARG A 128 14.36 16.67 -1.44
C ARG A 128 14.61 16.40 -2.93
N SER A 129 15.43 15.40 -3.24
CA SER A 129 15.60 14.95 -4.64
C SER A 129 14.43 14.05 -5.02
N ALA A 130 13.54 14.56 -5.87
CA ALA A 130 12.41 13.82 -6.39
C ALA A 130 12.59 13.51 -7.89
N LEU A 131 11.92 12.46 -8.35
CA LEU A 131 11.75 12.14 -9.76
C LEU A 131 10.31 12.48 -10.16
N LEU A 132 10.14 13.41 -11.09
CA LEU A 132 8.86 13.80 -11.67
C LEU A 132 8.78 13.23 -13.09
N GLU A 133 7.68 12.54 -13.38
CA GLU A 133 7.43 11.88 -14.64
C GLU A 133 6.04 12.25 -15.15
N THR A 134 5.92 12.43 -16.46
CA THR A 134 4.67 12.80 -17.13
C THR A 134 4.47 11.91 -18.35
N GLY A 135 3.23 11.61 -18.68
CA GLY A 135 2.93 10.69 -19.77
C GLY A 135 1.46 10.37 -19.90
N LEU A 136 1.18 9.19 -20.44
CA LEU A 136 -0.16 8.68 -20.61
C LEU A 136 -0.44 7.51 -19.67
N CYS A 137 -1.65 7.49 -19.14
CA CYS A 137 -2.19 6.37 -18.39
C CYS A 137 -2.75 5.29 -19.33
N ASP A 138 -3.11 4.15 -18.75
CA ASP A 138 -3.71 2.99 -19.43
C ASP A 138 -4.95 3.29 -20.28
N ASP A 139 -5.72 4.29 -19.89
CA ASP A 139 -6.89 4.78 -20.61
C ASP A 139 -6.59 5.92 -21.61
N GLY A 140 -5.30 6.23 -21.84
CA GLY A 140 -4.85 7.27 -22.76
C GLY A 140 -4.97 8.70 -22.23
N GLN A 141 -5.43 8.91 -20.99
CA GLN A 141 -5.45 10.23 -20.36
C GLN A 141 -4.05 10.66 -19.89
N VAL A 142 -3.83 11.96 -19.78
CA VAL A 142 -2.59 12.50 -19.20
C VAL A 142 -2.53 12.16 -17.72
N CYS A 143 -1.38 11.62 -17.29
CA CYS A 143 -1.08 11.45 -15.89
C CYS A 143 0.36 11.78 -15.55
N SER A 144 0.55 12.16 -14.29
CA SER A 144 1.82 12.58 -13.74
C SER A 144 2.14 11.73 -12.52
N ARG A 145 3.42 11.47 -12.29
CA ARG A 145 3.94 10.75 -11.13
C ARG A 145 5.11 11.53 -10.54
N ILE A 146 5.14 11.66 -9.22
CA ILE A 146 6.30 12.19 -8.50
C ILE A 146 6.68 11.22 -7.39
N SER A 147 7.96 10.93 -7.26
CA SER A 147 8.47 10.01 -6.25
C SER A 147 9.77 10.50 -5.62
N TRP A 148 9.95 10.19 -4.34
CA TRP A 148 11.18 10.48 -3.60
C TRP A 148 11.36 9.47 -2.46
N GLU A 149 12.52 9.49 -1.82
CA GLU A 149 12.80 8.68 -0.64
C GLU A 149 12.96 9.59 0.58
N GLU A 150 12.34 9.19 1.69
CA GLU A 150 12.33 9.94 2.96
C GLU A 150 12.25 8.94 4.12
N GLU A 151 13.19 9.02 5.07
CA GLU A 151 13.23 8.20 6.29
C GLU A 151 13.09 6.67 6.06
N GLY A 152 13.70 6.14 4.99
CA GLY A 152 13.63 4.71 4.66
C GLY A 152 12.34 4.28 3.95
N TYR A 153 11.48 5.23 3.58
CA TYR A 153 10.31 5.00 2.73
C TYR A 153 10.50 5.63 1.36
N ARG A 154 10.07 4.91 0.32
CA ARG A 154 9.74 5.49 -0.98
C ARG A 154 8.32 6.00 -0.94
N ILE A 155 8.15 7.28 -1.23
CA ILE A 155 6.85 7.93 -1.37
C ILE A 155 6.63 8.15 -2.85
N LEU A 156 5.48 7.72 -3.35
CA LEU A 156 5.09 7.88 -4.75
C LEU A 156 3.66 8.41 -4.79
N ILE A 157 3.49 9.50 -5.52
CA ILE A 157 2.20 10.11 -5.80
C ILE A 157 1.98 10.03 -7.29
N ILE A 158 0.84 9.47 -7.68
CA ILE A 158 0.42 9.37 -9.07
C ILE A 158 -0.98 9.95 -9.21
N GLY A 159 -1.20 10.75 -10.24
CA GLY A 159 -2.50 11.38 -10.45
C GLY A 159 -2.82 11.63 -11.92
N ARG A 160 -4.11 11.62 -12.21
CA ARG A 160 -4.71 12.02 -13.49
C ARG A 160 -4.81 13.55 -13.56
N SER A 161 -3.65 14.21 -13.50
CA SER A 161 -3.53 15.66 -13.44
C SER A 161 -2.25 16.17 -14.09
N ALA A 162 -2.21 17.47 -14.35
CA ALA A 162 -1.00 18.14 -14.79
C ALA A 162 0.10 18.09 -13.70
N PRO A 163 1.39 18.15 -14.09
CA PRO A 163 2.53 18.04 -13.17
C PRO A 163 2.50 19.11 -12.08
N ALA A 164 2.21 20.37 -12.43
CA ALA A 164 2.15 21.49 -11.50
C ALA A 164 1.13 21.30 -10.36
N GLN A 165 0.04 20.55 -10.60
CA GLN A 165 -0.91 20.21 -9.55
C GLN A 165 -0.34 19.14 -8.63
N LEU A 166 0.33 18.14 -9.18
CA LEU A 166 0.96 17.05 -8.44
C LEU A 166 2.11 17.57 -7.56
N GLU A 167 2.88 18.53 -8.06
CA GLU A 167 3.94 19.22 -7.31
C GLU A 167 3.37 19.87 -6.04
N LYS A 168 2.29 20.66 -6.15
CA LYS A 168 1.63 21.29 -4.99
C LYS A 168 1.16 20.27 -3.96
N ILE A 169 0.64 19.13 -4.41
CA ILE A 169 0.22 18.04 -3.53
C ILE A 169 1.46 17.45 -2.84
N ALA A 170 2.51 17.12 -3.59
CA ALA A 170 3.74 16.52 -3.07
C ALA A 170 4.46 17.44 -2.07
N GLU A 171 4.46 18.74 -2.33
CA GLU A 171 5.03 19.75 -1.43
C GLU A 171 4.29 19.82 -0.09
N SER A 172 3.00 19.47 -0.07
CA SER A 172 2.19 19.45 1.14
C SER A 172 2.29 18.16 1.94
N VAL A 173 3.00 17.15 1.43
CA VAL A 173 3.12 15.86 2.11
C VAL A 173 3.97 16.04 3.35
N ILE A 174 3.37 15.66 4.47
CA ILE A 174 3.99 15.71 5.79
C ILE A 174 3.82 14.36 6.48
N PRO A 175 4.74 13.98 7.37
CA PRO A 175 4.52 12.86 8.26
C PRO A 175 3.34 13.20 9.17
N SER A 176 2.30 12.36 9.18
CA SER A 176 1.22 12.51 10.15
C SER A 176 1.81 12.39 11.55
N GLN A 177 1.78 13.48 12.31
CA GLN A 177 2.29 13.49 13.69
C GLN A 177 1.40 12.57 14.53
N SER A 178 1.99 11.65 15.30
CA SER A 178 1.24 11.07 16.41
C SER A 178 1.18 12.16 17.46
N LYS A 179 -0.02 12.60 17.87
CA LYS A 179 -0.13 13.24 19.18
C LYS A 179 0.39 12.22 20.19
N GLY A 180 1.62 12.41 20.65
CA GLY A 180 2.15 11.68 21.78
C GLY A 180 1.14 11.85 22.91
N SER A 181 0.65 10.73 23.43
CA SER A 181 -0.10 10.70 24.67
C SER A 181 0.84 11.18 25.77
N THR A 182 0.84 12.49 26.01
CA THR A 182 1.35 13.08 27.24
C THR A 182 0.16 13.30 28.14
N LYS A 183 -0.16 12.27 28.93
CA LYS A 183 -0.75 12.40 30.26
C LYS A 183 -0.24 11.25 31.11
#